data_AF-A0AAX1PEZ4-F1
#
_entry.id   AF-A0AAX1PEZ4-F1
#
_cell.length_a   1.000
_cell.length_b   1.000
_cell.length_c   1.000
_cell.angle_alpha   90.00
_cell.angle_beta   90.00
_cell.angle_gamma   90.00
#
_symmetry.space_group_name_H-M   'P 1'
#
loop_
_entity.id
_entity.type
_entity.pdbx_description
1 polymer ?
#
loop_
_entity_poly.entity_id
_entity_poly.type
_entity_poly.pdbx_seq_one_letter_code
_entity_poly.pdbx_strand_id
1 'polypeptide(L)'
;MFKRTVTMMLAAGTLVLGGCASHGGAEQAADNSDFGGKSIYLRGEMNDWMATDASKVVKVADKLYMAKGTLKKEWAPYKFKFADSGWSCGTNFGYKSPSDGVAVLGGEAVPVNPCSKYEDMKFSPDADGVYEFYLNMAGETPSVYVKKP
;
A
#
# COMPACT_ATOMS: atom_id res chain seq x y z
N MET A 1 -55.67 17.83 51.70
CA MET A 1 -56.88 17.48 50.92
C MET A 1 -56.69 18.17 49.57
N PHE A 2 -56.42 17.54 48.44
CA PHE A 2 -57.06 16.41 47.77
C PHE A 2 -56.01 15.62 46.98
N LYS A 3 -56.04 14.29 47.11
CA LYS A 3 -55.26 13.33 46.32
C LYS A 3 -55.98 13.08 45.00
N ARG A 4 -55.25 12.95 43.88
CA ARG A 4 -55.59 12.01 42.79
C ARG A 4 -54.33 11.51 42.11
N THR A 5 -53.96 10.29 42.49
CA THR A 5 -53.05 9.40 41.77
C THR A 5 -53.76 8.86 40.53
N VAL A 6 -53.09 8.82 39.38
CA VAL A 6 -53.44 7.91 38.27
C VAL A 6 -52.15 7.27 37.78
N THR A 7 -52.18 5.93 37.77
CA THR A 7 -51.13 4.99 37.44
C THR A 7 -51.31 4.48 36.00
N MET A 8 -50.21 4.04 35.39
CA MET A 8 -50.10 3.10 34.25
C MET A 8 -50.46 3.59 32.84
N MET A 9 -49.47 3.55 31.94
CA MET A 9 -49.49 2.54 30.87
C MET A 9 -48.07 2.26 30.36
N LEU A 10 -47.77 0.98 30.32
CA LEU A 10 -46.59 0.34 29.76
C LEU A 10 -46.72 0.35 28.23
N ALA A 11 -45.68 0.76 27.51
CA ALA A 11 -45.47 0.34 26.13
C ALA A 11 -43.96 0.18 25.91
N ALA A 12 -43.46 -1.01 26.23
CA ALA A 12 -42.17 -1.48 25.76
C ALA A 12 -42.26 -1.69 24.25
N GLY A 13 -41.43 -0.97 23.50
CA GLY A 13 -41.42 -1.03 22.04
C GLY A 13 -40.24 -0.25 21.49
N THR A 14 -39.03 -0.50 21.97
CA THR A 14 -37.82 -0.02 21.30
C THR A 14 -37.61 -0.86 20.05
N LEU A 15 -37.77 -0.19 18.92
CA LEU A 15 -37.54 -0.68 17.56
C LEU A 15 -36.21 -1.43 17.45
N VAL A 16 -36.26 -2.60 16.83
CA VAL A 16 -35.09 -3.22 16.21
C VAL A 16 -34.72 -2.36 15.00
N LEU A 17 -33.72 -1.50 15.16
CA LEU A 17 -33.00 -0.92 14.03
C LEU A 17 -31.81 -1.84 13.72
N GLY A 18 -32.06 -2.82 12.86
CA GLY A 18 -31.01 -3.35 12.01
C GLY A 18 -30.68 -2.27 10.98
N GLY A 19 -29.41 -1.89 10.85
CA GLY A 19 -29.03 -0.88 9.87
C GLY A 19 -27.56 -0.50 9.88
N CYS A 20 -26.89 -0.92 8.82
CA CYS A 20 -25.70 -0.34 8.20
C CYS A 20 -24.35 -0.60 8.86
N ALA A 21 -23.65 -1.55 8.22
CA ALA A 21 -22.20 -1.56 8.10
C ALA A 21 -21.67 -0.13 7.92
N SER A 22 -21.01 0.36 8.95
CA SER A 22 -20.18 1.54 8.83
C SER A 22 -18.89 1.09 8.13
N HIS A 23 -18.90 1.06 6.80
CA HIS A 23 -17.69 1.39 6.03
C HIS A 23 -17.43 2.88 6.26
N GLY A 24 -17.11 3.23 7.49
CA GLY A 24 -16.51 4.51 7.82
C GLY A 24 -15.10 4.43 7.29
N GLY A 25 -14.77 5.30 6.34
CA GLY A 25 -13.42 5.55 5.88
C GLY A 25 -12.55 6.14 6.98
N ALA A 26 -12.35 5.38 8.06
CA ALA A 26 -11.04 5.35 8.66
C ALA A 26 -10.14 4.83 7.56
N GLU A 27 -9.16 5.64 7.14
CA GLU A 27 -8.00 5.13 6.43
C GLU A 27 -7.59 3.86 7.17
N GLN A 28 -7.85 2.71 6.55
CA GLN A 28 -7.57 1.43 7.15
C GLN A 28 -6.06 1.45 7.35
N ALA A 29 -5.62 1.68 8.60
CA ALA A 29 -4.21 1.75 8.92
C ALA A 29 -3.60 0.52 8.29
N ALA A 30 -2.70 0.72 7.31
CA ALA A 30 -2.23 -0.37 6.47
C ALA A 30 -1.75 -1.47 7.41
N ASP A 31 -2.37 -2.65 7.28
CA ASP A 31 -1.95 -3.82 8.01
C ASP A 31 -0.53 -4.18 7.55
N ASN A 32 0.44 -3.68 8.32
CA ASN A 32 1.86 -3.77 8.07
C ASN A 32 2.48 -4.94 8.84
N SER A 33 1.68 -5.93 9.26
CA SER A 33 2.19 -7.13 9.94
C SER A 33 3.24 -7.85 9.10
N ASP A 34 3.07 -7.86 7.78
CA ASP A 34 4.02 -8.44 6.82
C ASP A 34 5.40 -7.76 6.84
N PHE A 35 5.48 -6.55 7.42
CA PHE A 35 6.70 -5.74 7.53
C PHE A 35 7.15 -5.53 8.98
N GLY A 36 6.67 -6.36 9.91
CA GLY A 36 7.00 -6.21 11.34
C GLY A 36 6.53 -4.87 11.91
N GLY A 37 5.42 -4.34 11.41
CA GLY A 37 4.84 -3.05 11.82
C GLY A 37 5.51 -1.82 11.21
N LYS A 38 6.54 -1.99 10.37
CA LYS A 38 7.20 -0.87 9.68
C LYS A 38 6.34 -0.34 8.54
N SER A 39 6.32 0.98 8.37
CA SER A 39 5.78 1.60 7.15
C SER A 39 6.74 1.40 5.99
N ILE A 40 6.20 1.04 4.83
CA ILE A 40 6.95 0.86 3.58
C ILE A 40 6.57 1.96 2.60
N TYR A 41 7.54 2.37 1.79
CA TYR A 41 7.41 3.46 0.83
C TYR A 41 7.97 3.04 -0.52
N LEU A 42 7.34 3.50 -1.60
CA LEU A 42 8.00 3.59 -2.89
C LEU A 42 9.06 4.68 -2.81
N ARG A 43 10.33 4.33 -3.02
CA ARG A 43 11.46 5.26 -2.94
C ARG A 43 12.26 5.14 -4.22
N GLY A 44 12.59 6.25 -4.85
CA GLY A 44 13.33 6.24 -6.10
C GLY A 44 13.64 7.64 -6.60
N GLU A 45 14.14 7.72 -7.82
CA GLU A 45 14.47 8.99 -8.47
C GLU A 45 13.23 9.90 -8.65
N MET A 46 12.02 9.33 -8.64
CA MET A 46 10.77 10.11 -8.73
C MET A 46 10.44 10.93 -7.46
N ASN A 47 11.12 10.67 -6.34
CA ASN A 47 10.88 11.35 -5.07
C ASN A 47 12.16 11.54 -4.25
N ASP A 48 13.30 11.68 -4.93
CA ASP A 48 14.64 11.87 -4.33
C ASP A 48 14.95 10.83 -3.25
N TRP A 49 14.48 9.59 -3.44
CA TRP A 49 14.61 8.48 -2.51
C TRP A 49 14.02 8.75 -1.12
N MET A 50 13.08 9.69 -0.99
CA MET A 50 12.47 10.03 0.30
C MET A 50 11.35 9.07 0.70
N ALA A 51 11.21 8.84 2.01
CA ALA A 51 10.08 8.14 2.60
C ALA A 51 9.04 9.18 3.03
N THR A 52 8.06 9.45 2.18
CA THR A 52 7.01 10.47 2.41
C THR A 52 5.63 9.82 2.47
N ASP A 53 4.66 10.48 3.10
CA ASP A 53 3.29 9.96 3.13
C ASP A 53 2.70 9.76 1.73
N ALA A 54 3.03 10.62 0.77
CA ALA A 54 2.59 10.49 -0.61
C ALA A 54 3.10 9.23 -1.33
N SER A 55 4.22 8.67 -0.88
CA SER A 55 4.81 7.45 -1.44
C SER A 55 4.63 6.21 -0.55
N LYS A 56 3.91 6.34 0.57
CA LYS A 56 3.60 5.23 1.47
C LYS A 56 2.75 4.19 0.74
N VAL A 57 3.10 2.91 0.90
CA VAL A 57 2.31 1.83 0.30
C VAL A 57 1.00 1.64 1.06
N VAL A 58 -0.05 1.29 0.33
CA VAL A 58 -1.34 0.89 0.88
C VAL A 58 -1.59 -0.57 0.56
N LYS A 59 -2.16 -1.32 1.52
CA LYS A 59 -2.58 -2.71 1.29
C LYS A 59 -3.84 -2.71 0.43
N VAL A 60 -3.82 -3.39 -0.71
CA VAL A 60 -4.93 -3.43 -1.69
C VAL A 60 -5.54 -4.82 -1.83
N ALA A 61 -4.84 -5.87 -1.40
CA ALA A 61 -5.36 -7.21 -1.20
C ALA A 61 -4.52 -7.95 -0.15
N ASP A 62 -4.84 -9.20 0.16
CA ASP A 62 -3.99 -10.01 1.04
C ASP A 62 -2.56 -10.09 0.48
N LYS A 63 -1.58 -9.69 1.32
CA LYS A 63 -0.16 -9.63 0.98
C LYS A 63 0.17 -8.83 -0.29
N LEU A 64 -0.70 -7.92 -0.72
CA LEU A 64 -0.49 -7.09 -1.91
C LEU A 64 -0.57 -5.62 -1.55
N TYR A 65 0.50 -4.90 -1.86
CA TYR A 65 0.69 -3.51 -1.51
C TYR A 65 0.92 -2.68 -2.76
N MET A 66 0.46 -1.43 -2.76
CA MET A 66 0.55 -0.53 -3.90
C MET A 66 0.95 0.89 -3.46
N ALA A 67 1.79 1.55 -4.25
CA ALA A 67 2.01 2.98 -4.15
C ALA A 67 1.96 3.61 -5.55
N LYS A 68 1.56 4.88 -5.61
CA LYS A 68 1.50 5.65 -6.86
C LYS A 68 2.78 6.45 -7.06
N GLY A 69 3.33 6.41 -8.27
CA GLY A 69 4.45 7.23 -8.70
C GLY A 69 4.05 8.14 -9.87
N THR A 70 4.30 9.44 -9.75
CA THR A 70 4.13 10.39 -10.86
C THR A 70 5.44 10.48 -11.63
N LEU A 71 5.41 10.18 -12.92
CA LEU A 71 6.61 10.05 -13.76
C LEU A 71 6.51 10.88 -15.03
N LYS A 72 7.67 11.40 -15.44
CA LYS A 72 7.94 11.99 -16.74
C LYS A 72 8.65 10.99 -17.65
N LYS A 73 8.14 10.79 -18.86
CA LYS A 73 8.74 9.87 -19.84
C LYS A 73 10.19 10.19 -20.16
N GLU A 74 10.49 11.48 -20.27
CA GLU A 74 11.82 11.96 -20.68
C GLU A 74 12.91 11.74 -19.64
N TRP A 75 12.56 11.42 -18.38
CA TRP A 75 13.54 11.14 -17.32
C TRP A 75 13.76 9.64 -17.12
N ALA A 76 13.16 8.80 -17.96
CA ALA A 76 13.35 7.36 -17.91
C ALA A 76 14.81 6.96 -18.23
N PRO A 77 15.28 5.81 -17.72
CA PRO A 77 14.62 4.93 -16.75
C PRO A 77 14.70 5.48 -15.32
N TYR A 78 13.66 5.29 -14.53
CA TYR A 78 13.67 5.57 -13.09
C TYR A 78 14.22 4.38 -12.32
N LYS A 79 15.16 4.65 -11.43
CA LYS A 79 15.53 3.72 -10.36
C LYS A 79 14.58 3.84 -9.18
N PHE A 80 14.20 2.70 -8.62
CA PHE A 80 13.32 2.66 -7.46
C PHE A 80 13.50 1.38 -6.63
N LYS A 81 12.92 1.42 -5.43
CA LYS A 81 12.78 0.31 -4.48
C LYS A 81 11.48 0.49 -3.69
N PHE A 82 11.09 -0.57 -2.99
CA PHE A 82 10.22 -0.43 -1.83
C PHE A 82 11.08 -0.55 -0.58
N ALA A 83 11.01 0.42 0.33
CA ALA A 83 11.71 0.29 1.59
C ALA A 83 11.06 1.04 2.75
N ASP A 84 11.37 0.62 3.98
CA ASP A 84 11.16 1.46 5.16
C ASP A 84 12.11 2.67 5.15
N SER A 85 11.84 3.65 6.01
CA SER A 85 12.65 4.87 6.11
C SER A 85 14.12 4.58 6.47
N GLY A 86 14.36 3.51 7.23
CA GLY A 86 15.68 3.11 7.73
C GLY A 86 16.48 2.21 6.80
N TRP A 87 15.98 1.86 5.60
CA TRP A 87 16.63 0.89 4.70
C TRP A 87 16.94 -0.45 5.36
N SER A 88 16.08 -0.87 6.31
CA SER A 88 16.31 -2.05 7.14
C SER A 88 16.29 -3.33 6.29
N CYS A 89 17.22 -4.26 6.57
CA CYS A 89 17.12 -5.62 6.02
C CYS A 89 15.83 -6.27 6.55
N GLY A 90 15.08 -6.93 5.65
CA GLY A 90 13.73 -7.43 5.86
C GLY A 90 12.66 -6.51 5.27
N THR A 91 12.98 -5.24 5.05
CA THR A 91 12.07 -4.22 4.50
C THR A 91 12.76 -3.31 3.49
N ASN A 92 13.75 -3.82 2.76
CA ASN A 92 14.46 -3.08 1.71
C ASN A 92 14.48 -3.94 0.44
N PHE A 93 13.44 -3.77 -0.38
CA PHE A 93 13.13 -4.61 -1.52
C PHE A 93 13.73 -4.05 -2.80
N GLY A 94 14.68 -4.79 -3.36
CA GLY A 94 15.35 -4.53 -4.64
C GLY A 94 15.49 -5.80 -5.46
N TYR A 95 15.96 -5.74 -6.71
CA TYR A 95 15.99 -6.90 -7.60
C TYR A 95 16.71 -8.10 -6.95
N LYS A 96 16.18 -9.31 -7.15
CA LYS A 96 16.78 -10.52 -6.55
C LYS A 96 18.07 -10.93 -7.24
N SER A 97 18.12 -10.81 -8.56
CA SER A 97 19.32 -11.05 -9.37
C SER A 97 19.49 -9.97 -10.44
N PRO A 98 20.70 -9.80 -11.02
CA PRO A 98 20.93 -8.76 -12.03
C PRO A 98 20.02 -8.86 -13.28
N SER A 99 19.51 -10.06 -13.60
CA SER A 99 18.54 -10.24 -14.70
C SER A 99 17.13 -9.74 -14.35
N ASP A 100 16.83 -9.55 -13.06
CA ASP A 100 15.53 -9.12 -12.53
C ASP A 100 15.48 -7.59 -12.30
N GLY A 101 16.41 -6.83 -12.86
CA GLY A 101 16.56 -5.40 -12.58
C GLY A 101 15.53 -4.48 -13.23
N VAL A 102 14.62 -4.99 -14.05
CA VAL A 102 13.73 -4.17 -14.90
C VAL A 102 12.28 -4.61 -14.78
N ALA A 103 11.43 -3.72 -14.29
CA ALA A 103 9.98 -3.87 -14.37
C ALA A 103 9.46 -3.37 -15.73
N VAL A 104 8.54 -4.12 -16.32
CA VAL A 104 7.87 -3.77 -17.59
C VAL A 104 6.42 -3.43 -17.31
N LEU A 105 5.90 -2.38 -17.96
CA LEU A 105 4.51 -1.95 -17.80
C LEU A 105 3.55 -3.08 -18.23
N GLY A 106 2.72 -3.55 -17.29
CA GLY A 106 1.81 -4.68 -17.53
C GLY A 106 2.51 -6.02 -17.76
N GLY A 107 3.83 -6.10 -17.52
CA GLY A 107 4.61 -7.32 -17.64
C GLY A 107 4.50 -8.25 -16.44
N GLU A 108 5.29 -9.32 -16.46
CA GLU A 108 5.38 -10.27 -15.37
C GLU A 108 5.95 -9.65 -14.09
N ALA A 109 5.60 -10.24 -12.95
CA ALA A 109 6.12 -9.80 -11.67
C ALA A 109 7.59 -10.23 -11.51
N VAL A 110 8.42 -9.27 -11.13
CA VAL A 110 9.86 -9.39 -11.06
C VAL A 110 10.28 -9.71 -9.63
N PRO A 111 11.07 -10.78 -9.38
CA PRO A 111 11.41 -11.19 -8.02
C PRO A 111 12.37 -10.19 -7.36
N VAL A 112 12.14 -9.93 -6.07
CA VAL A 112 12.94 -9.01 -5.26
C VAL A 112 13.47 -9.69 -4.00
N ASN A 113 14.59 -9.19 -3.48
CA ASN A 113 15.16 -9.60 -2.20
C ASN A 113 14.88 -8.52 -1.13
N PRO A 114 14.59 -8.88 0.14
CA PRO A 114 14.19 -7.93 1.18
C PRO A 114 15.35 -7.25 1.92
N CYS A 115 16.60 -7.57 1.58
CA CYS A 115 17.80 -7.05 2.23
C CYS A 115 18.74 -6.37 1.23
N SER A 116 18.14 -5.69 0.27
CA SER A 116 18.86 -5.09 -0.82
C SER A 116 19.73 -3.92 -0.35
N LYS A 117 20.93 -3.78 -0.88
CA LYS A 117 21.79 -2.60 -0.67
C LYS A 117 21.80 -1.72 -1.90
N TYR A 118 22.20 -2.27 -3.04
CA TYR A 118 22.41 -1.53 -4.29
C TYR A 118 21.54 -2.06 -5.44
N GLU A 119 20.65 -3.00 -5.15
CA GLU A 119 19.85 -3.69 -6.17
C GLU A 119 18.60 -2.88 -6.56
N ASP A 120 18.81 -1.70 -7.14
CA ASP A 120 17.73 -0.81 -7.55
C ASP A 120 16.97 -1.36 -8.77
N MET A 121 15.64 -1.47 -8.65
CA MET A 121 14.77 -1.79 -9.77
C MET A 121 14.76 -0.63 -10.76
N LYS A 122 14.49 -0.91 -12.04
CA LYS A 122 14.32 0.09 -13.09
C LYS A 122 12.94 0.01 -13.72
N PHE A 123 12.37 1.16 -14.05
CA PHE A 123 11.12 1.25 -14.81
C PHE A 123 11.17 2.43 -15.79
N SER A 124 10.66 2.20 -17.01
CA SER A 124 10.52 3.24 -18.03
C SER A 124 9.03 3.44 -18.35
N PRO A 125 8.42 4.57 -17.96
CA PRO A 125 7.05 4.88 -18.33
C PRO A 125 6.89 5.09 -19.85
N ASP A 126 5.74 4.71 -20.39
CA ASP A 126 5.40 4.86 -21.81
C ASP A 126 4.95 6.29 -22.18
N ALA A 127 4.52 7.06 -21.18
CA ALA A 127 4.04 8.43 -21.28
C ALA A 127 4.23 9.17 -19.93
N ASP A 128 4.01 10.48 -19.91
CA ASP A 128 3.86 11.20 -18.65
C ASP A 128 2.59 10.72 -17.94
N GLY A 129 2.65 10.54 -16.62
CA GLY A 129 1.47 10.19 -15.84
C GLY A 129 1.74 9.55 -14.49
N VAL A 130 0.67 9.04 -13.91
CA VAL A 130 0.70 8.29 -12.65
C VAL A 130 0.69 6.80 -12.95
N TYR A 131 1.60 6.07 -12.32
CA TYR A 131 1.74 4.62 -12.43
C TYR A 131 1.55 3.99 -11.05
N GLU A 132 1.05 2.77 -11.04
CA GLU A 132 0.86 1.98 -9.83
C GLU A 132 1.95 0.93 -9.72
N PHE A 133 2.76 1.05 -8.68
CA PHE A 133 3.82 0.11 -8.36
C PHE A 133 3.29 -0.84 -7.29
N TYR A 134 3.39 -2.14 -7.55
CA TYR A 134 2.92 -3.17 -6.64
C TYR A 134 4.08 -3.92 -6.01
N LEU A 135 3.99 -4.16 -4.71
CA LEU A 135 4.82 -5.09 -3.96
C LEU A 135 3.93 -6.26 -3.53
N ASN A 136 4.22 -7.44 -4.07
CA ASN A 136 3.50 -8.68 -3.79
C ASN A 136 4.33 -9.55 -2.84
N MET A 137 3.77 -9.84 -1.67
CA MET A 137 4.37 -10.63 -0.60
C MET A 137 3.76 -12.05 -0.51
N ALA A 138 2.85 -12.43 -1.41
CA ALA A 138 2.09 -13.68 -1.31
C ALA A 138 2.90 -14.94 -1.66
N GLY A 139 3.98 -14.82 -2.44
CA GLY A 139 4.84 -15.93 -2.83
C GLY A 139 6.02 -16.19 -1.88
N GLU A 140 6.73 -17.31 -2.08
CA GLU A 140 7.98 -17.61 -1.35
C GLU A 140 9.05 -16.54 -1.54
N THR A 141 9.07 -15.93 -2.73
CA THR A 141 9.89 -14.78 -3.07
C THR A 141 8.97 -13.59 -3.33
N PRO A 142 9.14 -12.46 -2.62
CA PRO A 142 8.40 -11.25 -2.93
C PRO A 142 8.67 -10.78 -4.36
N SER A 143 7.71 -10.09 -4.97
CA SER A 143 7.85 -9.61 -6.34
C SER A 143 7.26 -8.23 -6.56
N VAL A 144 7.69 -7.57 -7.62
CA VAL A 144 7.27 -6.23 -8.00
C VAL A 144 6.74 -6.23 -9.42
N TYR A 145 5.64 -5.51 -9.66
CA TYR A 145 5.14 -5.23 -11.00
C TYR A 145 4.55 -3.83 -11.08
N VAL A 146 4.40 -3.31 -12.30
CA VAL A 146 3.92 -1.94 -12.54
C VAL A 146 2.72 -1.97 -13.49
N LYS A 147 1.68 -1.23 -13.14
CA LYS A 147 0.48 -1.04 -13.98
C LYS A 147 0.21 0.44 -14.22
N LYS A 148 -0.62 0.71 -15.22
CA LYS A 148 -1.28 2.00 -15.40
C LYS A 148 -2.69 1.89 -14.80
N PRO A 149 -3.17 2.89 -14.05
CA PRO A 149 -4.55 2.93 -13.55
C PRO A 149 -5.60 2.75 -14.64
#